data_AF-A0A9E4IYR0-F1
#
_entry.id   AF-A0A9E4IYR0-F1
#
_cell.length_a   1.000
_cell.length_b   1.000
_cell.length_c   1.000
_cell.angle_alpha   90.00
_cell.angle_beta   90.00
_cell.angle_gamma   90.00
#
_symmetry.space_group_name_H-M   'P 1'
#
loop_
_entity.id
_entity.type
_entity.pdbx_description
1 polymer ?
#
loop_
_entity_poly.entity_id
_entity_poly.type
_entity_poly.pdbx_seq_one_letter_code
_entity_poly.pdbx_strand_id
1 'polypeptide(L)'
;NTLVWFFSDNGATREGSNGALRGFKASYWEGGHRVPSIAAMPGRIAPGSTSEAITSTLDVMPTVLAMAGGAAHPDLPFDGIDVGPVLFDGEETPPRQLFWSSAGQFWRGAAVRDGRYKLVIDRRTQREAAAEGEEVVDPVPMLFDLEADLGETTDLAADEPQRVEEMMAALARWREDVGAPVQ
;
A
#
# COMPACT_ATOMS: atom_id res chain seq x y z
N ASN A 1 -22.93 13.53 15.79
CA ASN A 1 -22.57 12.20 15.30
C ASN A 1 -21.64 12.39 14.11
N THR A 2 -20.34 12.60 14.37
CA THR A 2 -19.38 13.04 13.34
C THR A 2 -18.15 12.16 13.42
N LEU A 3 -17.81 11.51 12.31
CA LEU A 3 -16.51 10.86 12.14
C LEU A 3 -15.50 11.90 11.66
N VAL A 4 -14.37 12.00 12.36
CA VAL A 4 -13.18 12.69 11.88
C VAL A 4 -12.15 11.63 11.54
N TRP A 5 -11.72 11.56 10.29
CA TRP A 5 -10.68 10.64 9.83
C TRP A 5 -9.54 11.45 9.20
N PHE A 6 -8.39 11.44 9.87
CA PHE A 6 -7.18 12.12 9.45
C PHE A 6 -6.19 11.12 8.86
N PHE A 7 -5.63 11.42 7.69
CA PHE A 7 -4.54 10.67 7.07
C PHE A 7 -3.76 11.56 6.09
N SER A 8 -2.57 11.11 5.68
CA SER A 8 -1.76 11.76 4.64
C SER A 8 -2.02 11.14 3.26
N ASP A 9 -1.76 11.88 2.18
CA ASP A 9 -1.89 11.41 0.79
C ASP A 9 -0.73 10.49 0.36
N ASN A 10 0.46 10.74 0.89
CA ASN A 10 1.68 9.97 0.69
C ASN A 10 2.61 10.10 1.90
N GLY A 11 3.70 9.34 1.90
CA GLY A 11 4.80 9.51 2.86
C GLY A 11 5.53 10.84 2.70
N ALA A 12 6.41 11.16 3.64
CA ALA A 12 7.15 12.41 3.66
C ALA A 12 8.13 12.53 2.49
N THR A 13 8.41 13.75 2.07
CA THR A 13 9.59 14.07 1.25
C THR A 13 10.86 14.00 2.11
N ARG A 14 12.04 14.20 1.52
CA ARG A 14 13.33 14.14 2.24
C ARG A 14 13.48 15.21 3.33
N GLU A 15 12.63 16.24 3.30
CA GLU A 15 12.56 17.30 4.31
C GLU A 15 11.69 16.93 5.53
N GLY A 16 10.96 15.82 5.47
CA GLY A 16 10.16 15.28 6.57
C GLY A 16 10.74 13.99 7.15
N SER A 17 9.92 13.24 7.88
CA SER A 17 10.31 11.98 8.50
C SER A 17 9.29 10.89 8.21
N ASN A 18 9.78 9.71 7.84
CA ASN A 18 9.01 8.46 7.74
C ASN A 18 9.33 7.49 8.88
N GLY A 19 10.01 7.95 9.94
CA GLY A 19 10.42 7.10 11.06
C GLY A 19 11.41 6.02 10.63
N ALA A 20 11.13 4.76 10.98
CA ALA A 20 11.97 3.61 10.64
C ALA A 20 11.69 3.06 9.22
N LEU A 21 10.72 3.62 8.50
CA LEU A 21 10.30 3.10 7.20
C LEU A 21 11.30 3.51 6.10
N ARG A 22 11.55 2.61 5.17
CA ARG A 22 12.44 2.87 4.03
C ARG A 22 11.75 3.74 2.99
N GLY A 23 12.54 4.62 2.36
CA GLY A 23 12.09 5.46 1.25
C GLY A 23 11.28 6.68 1.67
N PHE A 24 10.82 7.40 0.65
CA PHE A 24 10.14 8.69 0.76
C PHE A 24 9.02 8.78 -0.28
N LYS A 25 8.28 9.89 -0.28
CA LYS A 25 7.29 10.24 -1.30
C LYS A 25 7.76 9.80 -2.70
N ALA A 26 6.81 9.22 -3.44
CA ALA A 26 6.98 8.71 -4.80
C ALA A 26 7.80 7.40 -4.94
N SER A 27 8.19 6.78 -3.83
CA SER A 27 8.75 5.43 -3.84
C SER A 27 7.71 4.35 -3.47
N TYR A 28 7.99 3.09 -3.83
CA TYR A 28 7.17 1.92 -3.51
C TYR A 28 7.49 1.29 -2.14
N TRP A 29 8.52 1.79 -1.47
CA TRP A 29 8.93 1.45 -0.11
C TRP A 29 7.87 1.92 0.91
N GLU A 30 7.85 1.34 2.11
CA GLU A 30 6.85 1.65 3.16
C GLU A 30 6.80 3.14 3.47
N GLY A 31 7.94 3.83 3.50
CA GLY A 31 8.02 5.27 3.74
C GLY A 31 7.48 6.14 2.59
N GLY A 32 7.12 5.55 1.45
CA GLY A 32 6.49 6.26 0.34
C GLY A 32 4.96 6.35 0.43
N HIS A 33 4.32 5.36 1.08
CA HIS A 33 2.86 5.22 1.05
C HIS A 33 2.21 4.79 2.37
N ARG A 34 2.96 4.26 3.34
CA ARG A 34 2.44 4.02 4.68
C ARG A 34 2.38 5.35 5.44
N VAL A 35 1.17 5.74 5.79
CA VAL A 35 0.86 7.06 6.34
C VAL A 35 0.23 6.96 7.73
N PRO A 36 0.34 8.01 8.56
CA PRO A 36 -0.49 8.09 9.77
C PRO A 36 -1.97 8.08 9.38
N SER A 37 -2.79 7.36 10.17
CA SER A 37 -4.24 7.29 10.01
C SER A 37 -4.88 7.30 11.39
N ILE A 38 -5.71 8.30 11.68
CA ILE A 38 -6.37 8.48 12.99
C ILE A 38 -7.85 8.73 12.76
N ALA A 39 -8.70 7.92 13.37
CA ALA A 39 -10.15 8.09 13.34
C ALA A 39 -10.69 8.43 14.74
N ALA A 40 -11.63 9.37 14.80
CA ALA A 40 -12.30 9.77 16.03
C ALA A 40 -13.80 9.94 15.80
N MET A 41 -14.60 9.25 16.61
CA MET A 41 -16.05 9.40 16.64
C MET A 41 -16.54 9.14 18.07
N PRO A 42 -16.77 10.19 18.88
CA PRO A 42 -17.16 10.02 20.28
C PRO A 42 -18.40 9.13 20.43
N GLY A 43 -18.31 8.14 21.32
CA GLY A 43 -19.38 7.16 21.57
C GLY A 43 -19.47 6.03 20.55
N ARG A 44 -18.60 5.99 19.53
CA ARG A 44 -18.51 4.91 18.53
C ARG A 44 -17.13 4.29 18.43
N ILE A 45 -16.08 5.11 18.48
CA ILE A 45 -14.68 4.65 18.49
C ILE A 45 -14.14 4.77 19.91
N ALA A 46 -13.55 3.70 20.43
CA ALA A 46 -12.94 3.69 21.76
C ALA A 46 -11.74 4.67 21.81
N PRO A 47 -11.71 5.65 22.74
CA PRO A 47 -10.59 6.57 22.83
C PRO A 47 -9.27 5.87 23.16
N GLY A 48 -8.20 6.21 22.44
CA GLY A 48 -6.86 5.69 22.71
C GLY A 48 -6.63 4.23 22.29
N SER A 49 -7.55 3.61 21.56
CA SER A 49 -7.34 2.29 20.97
C SER A 49 -6.43 2.35 19.74
N THR A 50 -5.81 1.21 19.42
CA THR A 50 -5.01 0.99 18.21
C THR A 50 -5.55 -0.23 17.45
N SER A 51 -5.30 -0.29 16.15
CA SER A 51 -5.62 -1.45 15.31
C SER A 51 -4.44 -1.72 14.36
N GLU A 52 -4.14 -2.99 14.13
CA GLU A 52 -3.13 -3.45 13.17
C GLU A 52 -3.74 -3.82 11.81
N ALA A 53 -5.06 -3.66 11.69
CA ALA A 53 -5.83 -3.92 10.49
C ALA A 53 -5.28 -3.16 9.26
N ILE A 54 -5.15 -3.89 8.14
CA ILE A 54 -4.57 -3.36 6.90
C ILE A 54 -5.63 -2.55 6.15
N THR A 55 -5.54 -1.22 6.23
CA THR A 55 -6.44 -0.30 5.52
C THR A 55 -5.75 0.45 4.40
N SER A 56 -6.55 0.99 3.48
CA SER A 56 -6.12 1.81 2.35
C SER A 56 -6.96 3.08 2.26
N THR A 57 -6.41 4.15 1.70
CA THR A 57 -7.19 5.37 1.38
C THR A 57 -8.32 5.09 0.39
N LEU A 58 -8.23 4.01 -0.39
CA LEU A 58 -9.30 3.51 -1.26
C LEU A 58 -10.54 3.07 -0.48
N ASP A 59 -10.38 2.69 0.79
CA ASP A 59 -11.47 2.21 1.65
C ASP A 59 -12.35 3.35 2.17
N VAL A 60 -11.89 4.60 2.09
CA VAL A 60 -12.63 5.77 2.60
C VAL A 60 -13.97 5.92 1.90
N MET A 61 -13.99 5.79 0.56
CA MET A 61 -15.21 5.98 -0.23
C MET A 61 -16.31 4.93 0.09
N PRO A 62 -16.04 3.61 0.00
CA PRO A 62 -17.04 2.59 0.36
C PRO A 62 -17.48 2.70 1.81
N THR A 63 -16.58 2.99 2.75
CA THR A 63 -16.92 3.15 4.18
C THR A 63 -17.86 4.32 4.43
N VAL A 64 -17.54 5.51 3.89
CA VAL A 64 -18.40 6.69 4.06
C VAL A 64 -19.75 6.52 3.35
N LEU A 65 -19.76 5.85 2.19
CA LEU A 65 -21.01 5.54 1.48
C LEU A 65 -21.91 4.60 2.28
N ALA A 66 -21.35 3.54 2.86
CA ALA A 66 -22.07 2.63 3.74
C ALA A 66 -22.62 3.35 4.99
N MET A 67 -21.81 4.22 5.61
CA MET A 67 -22.26 5.06 6.73
C MET A 67 -23.41 6.01 6.36
N ALA A 68 -23.48 6.45 5.10
CA ALA A 68 -24.56 7.27 4.58
C ALA A 68 -25.82 6.46 4.18
N GLY A 69 -25.78 5.12 4.33
CA GLY A 69 -26.86 4.21 3.91
C GLY A 69 -26.92 3.97 2.40
N GLY A 70 -25.85 4.28 1.67
CA GLY A 70 -25.73 4.03 0.24
C GLY A 70 -25.05 2.71 -0.07
N ALA A 71 -25.01 2.38 -1.37
CA ALA A 71 -24.30 1.22 -1.90
C ALA A 71 -23.59 1.62 -3.20
N ALA A 72 -22.50 0.92 -3.52
CA ALA A 72 -21.81 1.11 -4.80
C ALA A 72 -22.76 0.83 -5.96
N HIS A 73 -22.55 1.52 -7.09
CA HIS A 73 -23.25 1.18 -8.30
C HIS A 73 -22.74 -0.20 -8.79
N PRO A 74 -23.61 -1.15 -9.20
CA PRO A 74 -23.19 -2.50 -9.59
C PRO A 74 -22.13 -2.53 -10.69
N ASP A 75 -22.20 -1.57 -11.62
CA ASP A 75 -21.27 -1.47 -12.76
C ASP A 75 -20.00 -0.63 -12.45
N LEU A 76 -19.89 -0.04 -11.26
CA LEU A 76 -18.76 0.78 -10.83
C LEU A 76 -18.30 0.34 -9.43
N PRO A 77 -17.74 -0.88 -9.30
CA PRO A 77 -17.22 -1.35 -8.04
C PRO A 77 -16.05 -0.48 -7.57
N PHE A 78 -15.84 -0.41 -6.26
CA PHE A 78 -14.65 0.21 -5.67
C PHE A 78 -13.52 -0.80 -5.55
N ASP A 79 -12.28 -0.34 -5.68
CA ASP A 79 -11.09 -1.12 -5.30
C ASP A 79 -10.95 -1.28 -3.78
N GLY A 80 -11.50 -0.31 -3.03
CA GLY A 80 -11.55 -0.34 -1.58
C GLY A 80 -12.72 -1.16 -1.04
N ILE A 81 -12.68 -1.44 0.26
CA ILE A 81 -13.76 -2.13 0.98
C ILE A 81 -14.32 -1.26 2.11
N ASP A 82 -15.53 -1.58 2.57
CA ASP A 82 -16.06 -0.98 3.79
C ASP A 82 -15.27 -1.47 5.02
N VAL A 83 -14.51 -0.57 5.64
CA VAL A 83 -13.75 -0.82 6.86
C VAL A 83 -14.48 -0.29 8.11
N GLY A 84 -15.78 -0.01 8.01
CA GLY A 84 -16.65 0.30 9.15
C GLY A 84 -16.52 -0.69 10.32
N PRO A 85 -16.50 -2.02 10.09
CA PRO A 85 -16.30 -3.00 11.16
C PRO A 85 -14.94 -2.85 11.86
N VAL A 86 -13.88 -2.50 11.12
CA VAL A 86 -12.56 -2.20 11.70
C VAL A 86 -12.64 -0.94 12.58
N LEU A 87 -13.29 0.11 12.09
CA LEU A 87 -13.37 1.40 12.79
C LEU A 87 -14.24 1.33 14.04
N PHE A 88 -15.39 0.65 13.99
CA PHE A 88 -16.44 0.75 15.00
C PHE A 88 -16.55 -0.47 15.90
N ASP A 89 -16.17 -1.65 15.40
CA ASP A 89 -16.38 -2.92 16.08
C ASP A 89 -15.05 -3.60 16.47
N GLY A 90 -13.91 -3.03 16.02
CA GLY A 90 -12.57 -3.53 16.33
C GLY A 90 -12.22 -4.83 15.61
N GLU A 91 -12.87 -5.10 14.48
CA GLU A 91 -12.61 -6.29 13.66
C GLU A 91 -11.28 -6.18 12.89
N GLU A 92 -10.78 -7.33 12.47
CA GLU A 92 -9.65 -7.42 11.53
C GLU A 92 -10.12 -7.09 10.10
N THR A 93 -9.19 -6.63 9.28
CA THR A 93 -9.49 -6.51 7.84
C THR A 93 -9.53 -7.90 7.21
N PRO A 94 -10.52 -8.21 6.35
CA PRO A 94 -10.50 -9.42 5.54
C PRO A 94 -9.18 -9.58 4.77
N PRO A 95 -8.69 -10.82 4.55
CA PRO A 95 -7.51 -11.06 3.73
C PRO A 95 -7.65 -10.39 2.36
N ARG A 96 -6.66 -9.59 1.98
CA ARG A 96 -6.67 -8.83 0.74
C ARG A 96 -5.26 -8.55 0.25
N GLN A 97 -5.16 -8.31 -1.05
CA GLN A 97 -3.96 -7.81 -1.69
C GLN A 97 -4.10 -6.31 -1.96
N LEU A 98 -3.03 -5.56 -1.76
CA LEU A 98 -2.94 -4.14 -2.12
C LEU A 98 -1.84 -3.96 -3.16
N PHE A 99 -2.11 -3.11 -4.15
CA PHE A 99 -1.24 -2.92 -5.30
C PHE A 99 -0.86 -1.45 -5.46
N TRP A 100 0.41 -1.22 -5.78
CA TRP A 100 0.93 0.09 -6.17
C TRP A 100 1.64 -0.05 -7.50
N SER A 101 1.31 0.82 -8.45
CA SER A 101 2.00 0.89 -9.74
C SER A 101 1.81 2.29 -10.31
N SER A 102 2.80 2.81 -11.03
CA SER A 102 2.68 4.05 -11.77
C SER A 102 2.95 3.81 -13.25
N ALA A 103 2.10 4.38 -14.10
CA ALA A 103 2.25 4.38 -15.56
C ALA A 103 3.12 5.55 -16.07
N GLY A 104 3.64 6.39 -15.17
CA GLY A 104 4.41 7.57 -15.53
C GLY A 104 5.79 7.23 -16.08
N GLN A 105 6.26 7.97 -17.09
CA GLN A 105 7.61 7.84 -17.66
C GLN A 105 8.74 7.97 -16.62
N PHE A 106 8.47 8.61 -15.49
CA PHE A 106 9.43 8.92 -14.42
C PHE A 106 9.37 7.95 -13.23
N TRP A 107 8.32 7.14 -13.10
CA TRP A 107 8.09 6.29 -11.93
C TRP A 107 7.82 4.87 -12.38
N ARG A 108 8.88 4.15 -12.74
CA ARG A 108 8.76 2.76 -13.18
C ARG A 108 8.87 1.88 -11.94
N GLY A 109 8.01 0.87 -11.83
CA GLY A 109 8.02 -0.06 -10.71
C GLY A 109 6.63 -0.45 -10.26
N ALA A 110 6.56 -1.28 -9.22
CA ALA A 110 5.33 -1.68 -8.57
C ALA A 110 5.60 -2.25 -7.19
N ALA A 111 4.56 -2.34 -6.38
CA ALA A 111 4.58 -3.17 -5.18
C ALA A 111 3.26 -3.93 -5.03
N VAL A 112 3.33 -5.08 -4.36
CA VAL A 112 2.17 -5.86 -3.91
C VAL A 112 2.36 -6.14 -2.44
N ARG A 113 1.32 -5.90 -1.64
CA ARG A 113 1.24 -6.40 -0.26
C ARG A 113 0.20 -7.51 -0.19
N ASP A 114 0.59 -8.61 0.43
CA ASP A 114 -0.27 -9.76 0.72
C ASP A 114 -0.04 -10.21 2.17
N GLY A 115 -0.95 -9.81 3.06
CA GLY A 115 -0.77 -9.97 4.51
C GLY A 115 0.50 -9.30 5.02
N ARG A 116 1.38 -10.11 5.64
CA ARG A 116 2.69 -9.68 6.16
C ARG A 116 3.73 -9.47 5.08
N TYR A 117 3.56 -10.08 3.91
CA TYR A 117 4.56 -10.03 2.86
C TYR A 117 4.34 -8.86 1.91
N LYS A 118 5.45 -8.29 1.44
CA LYS A 118 5.45 -7.24 0.44
C LYS A 118 6.51 -7.53 -0.61
N LEU A 119 6.09 -7.52 -1.86
CA LEU A 119 6.96 -7.57 -3.03
C LEU A 119 7.14 -6.16 -3.57
N VAL A 120 8.38 -5.77 -3.86
CA VAL A 120 8.73 -4.47 -4.44
C VAL A 120 9.56 -4.67 -5.70
N ILE A 121 9.15 -3.99 -6.77
CA ILE A 121 9.88 -3.86 -8.03
C ILE A 121 10.27 -2.39 -8.14
N ASP A 122 11.50 -2.06 -7.79
CA ASP A 122 12.03 -0.71 -7.91
C ASP A 122 12.76 -0.57 -9.26
N ARG A 123 12.14 0.07 -10.25
CA ARG A 123 12.82 0.39 -11.52
C ARG A 123 13.42 1.78 -11.40
N ARG A 124 14.68 1.85 -11.02
CA ARG A 124 15.44 3.10 -11.12
C ARG A 124 15.51 3.55 -12.58
N THR A 125 15.30 4.83 -12.81
CA THR A 125 15.55 5.44 -14.11
C THR A 125 17.05 5.51 -14.36
N GLN A 126 17.46 5.56 -15.65
CA GLN A 126 18.87 5.80 -16.00
C GLN A 126 19.43 7.07 -15.38
N ARG A 127 18.58 8.07 -15.14
CA ARG A 127 18.96 9.34 -14.54
C ARG A 127 19.27 9.21 -13.05
N GLU A 128 18.52 8.40 -12.31
CA GLU A 128 18.75 8.15 -10.88
C GLU A 128 19.99 7.30 -10.68
N ALA A 129 20.13 6.21 -11.44
CA ALA A 129 21.33 5.37 -11.42
C ALA A 129 22.59 6.19 -11.78
N ALA A 130 22.53 7.04 -12.80
CA ALA A 130 23.63 7.92 -13.18
C ALA A 130 23.96 9.00 -12.13
N ALA A 131 22.97 9.52 -11.41
CA ALA A 131 23.21 10.50 -10.33
C ALA A 131 23.94 9.87 -9.13
N GLU A 132 23.76 8.56 -8.93
CA GLU A 132 24.35 7.78 -7.83
C GLU A 132 25.59 6.98 -8.27
N GLY A 133 25.96 7.04 -9.56
CA GLY A 133 27.11 6.33 -10.12
C GLY A 133 26.91 4.83 -10.27
N GLU A 134 25.67 4.37 -10.33
CA GLU A 134 25.28 2.95 -10.40
C GLU A 134 24.85 2.54 -11.82
N GLU A 135 25.00 1.24 -12.13
CA GLU A 135 24.54 0.66 -13.41
C GLU A 135 23.02 0.44 -13.39
N VAL A 136 22.38 0.62 -14.54
CA VAL A 136 20.94 0.37 -14.71
C VAL A 136 20.76 -1.13 -14.95
N VAL A 137 20.34 -1.85 -13.90
CA VAL A 137 20.05 -3.27 -13.98
C VAL A 137 18.55 -3.46 -14.20
N ASP A 138 18.15 -4.51 -14.93
CA ASP A 138 16.75 -4.92 -14.98
C ASP A 138 16.22 -5.10 -13.54
N PRO A 139 15.02 -4.59 -13.24
CA PRO A 139 14.49 -4.62 -11.89
C PRO A 139 14.27 -6.07 -11.41
N VAL A 140 14.96 -6.45 -10.35
CA VAL A 140 14.73 -7.73 -9.68
C VAL A 140 13.65 -7.51 -8.61
N PRO A 141 12.59 -8.35 -8.56
CA PRO A 141 11.63 -8.28 -7.48
C PRO A 141 12.31 -8.61 -6.16
N MET A 142 12.10 -7.75 -5.15
CA MET A 142 12.54 -7.97 -3.78
C MET A 142 11.33 -8.34 -2.91
N LEU A 143 11.54 -9.18 -1.91
CA LEU A 143 10.48 -9.68 -1.03
C LEU A 143 10.83 -9.37 0.43
N PHE A 144 9.87 -8.79 1.15
CA PHE A 144 10.03 -8.41 2.55
C PHE A 144 8.90 -8.96 3.41
N ASP A 145 9.22 -9.32 4.64
CA ASP A 145 8.27 -9.64 5.69
C ASP A 145 8.10 -8.42 6.59
N LEU A 146 7.00 -7.70 6.45
CA LEU A 146 6.73 -6.45 7.17
C LEU A 146 6.43 -6.64 8.66
N GLU A 147 6.08 -7.85 9.11
CA GLU A 147 5.92 -8.10 10.54
C GLU A 147 7.29 -8.27 11.24
N ALA A 148 8.26 -8.86 10.54
CA ALA A 148 9.61 -9.04 11.05
C ALA A 148 10.54 -7.84 10.76
N ASP A 149 10.32 -7.15 9.65
CA ASP A 149 11.21 -6.12 9.12
C ASP A 149 10.44 -4.99 8.43
N LEU A 150 9.93 -4.06 9.24
CA LEU A 150 9.24 -2.87 8.76
C LEU A 150 10.11 -1.93 7.94
N GLY A 151 11.43 -2.03 8.09
CA GLY A 151 12.41 -1.20 7.40
C GLY A 151 12.77 -1.72 6.01
N GLU A 152 12.23 -2.86 5.57
CA GLU A 152 12.53 -3.47 4.27
C GLU A 152 14.05 -3.58 4.03
N THR A 153 14.76 -4.11 5.03
CA THR A 153 16.22 -4.23 5.10
C THR A 153 16.73 -5.61 4.70
N THR A 154 15.91 -6.65 4.84
CA THR A 154 16.24 -8.05 4.54
C THR A 154 15.40 -8.55 3.38
N ASP A 155 16.03 -8.67 2.20
CA ASP A 155 15.39 -9.23 1.02
C ASP A 155 15.37 -10.78 1.09
N LEU A 156 14.16 -11.33 1.07
CA LEU A 156 13.87 -12.76 1.13
C LEU A 156 13.65 -13.40 -0.24
N ALA A 157 13.81 -12.66 -1.35
CA ALA A 157 13.44 -13.14 -2.68
C ALA A 157 14.18 -14.43 -3.08
N ALA A 158 15.45 -14.57 -2.68
CA ALA A 158 16.25 -15.76 -2.93
C ALA A 158 15.85 -16.96 -2.05
N ASP A 159 15.34 -16.69 -0.84
CA ASP A 159 14.98 -17.71 0.15
C ASP A 159 13.53 -18.19 -0.04
N GLU A 160 12.64 -17.35 -0.56
CA GLU A 160 11.23 -17.66 -0.82
C GLU A 160 10.82 -17.46 -2.31
N PRO A 161 11.47 -18.16 -3.26
CA PRO A 161 11.25 -17.94 -4.70
C PRO A 161 9.82 -18.26 -5.15
N GLN A 162 9.15 -19.22 -4.50
CA GLN A 162 7.75 -19.55 -4.79
C GLN A 162 6.81 -18.38 -4.45
N ARG A 163 7.04 -17.70 -3.33
CA ARG A 163 6.23 -16.54 -2.94
C ARG A 163 6.43 -15.37 -3.90
N VAL A 164 7.67 -15.17 -4.35
CA VAL A 164 7.97 -14.19 -5.40
C VAL A 164 7.16 -14.50 -6.65
N GLU A 165 7.15 -15.75 -7.11
CA GLU A 165 6.38 -16.17 -8.28
C GLU A 165 4.86 -15.92 -8.10
N GLU A 166 4.30 -16.32 -6.96
CA GLU A 166 2.87 -16.14 -6.64
C GLU A 166 2.46 -14.66 -6.62
N MET A 167 3.26 -13.80 -5.96
CA MET A 167 2.98 -12.37 -5.86
C MET A 167 3.22 -11.64 -7.19
N MET A 168 4.19 -12.05 -7.99
CA MET A 168 4.39 -11.54 -9.35
C MET A 168 3.21 -11.92 -10.26
N ALA A 169 2.69 -13.14 -10.14
CA ALA A 169 1.50 -13.57 -10.87
C ALA A 169 0.25 -12.78 -10.43
N ALA A 170 0.11 -12.48 -9.13
CA ALA A 170 -0.95 -11.61 -8.63
C ALA A 170 -0.85 -10.20 -9.21
N LEU A 171 0.35 -9.61 -9.24
CA LEU A 171 0.59 -8.30 -9.85
C LEU A 171 0.20 -8.27 -11.33
N ALA A 172 0.54 -9.32 -12.08
CA ALA A 172 0.21 -9.43 -13.51
C ALA A 172 -1.31 -9.47 -13.72
N ARG A 173 -2.03 -10.29 -12.96
CA ARG A 173 -3.50 -10.36 -13.01
C ARG A 173 -4.16 -9.02 -12.68
N TRP A 174 -3.69 -8.36 -11.62
CA TRP A 174 -4.21 -7.04 -11.24
C TRP A 174 -4.02 -6.01 -12.36
N ARG A 175 -2.86 -5.99 -13.03
CA ARG A 175 -2.60 -5.06 -14.15
C ARG A 175 -3.56 -5.29 -15.33
N GLU A 176 -3.89 -6.53 -15.63
CA GLU A 176 -4.87 -6.86 -16.65
C GLU A 176 -6.27 -6.37 -16.27
N ASP A 177 -6.66 -6.58 -15.01
CA ASP A 177 -7.98 -6.19 -14.47
C ASP A 177 -8.20 -4.67 -14.52
N VAL A 178 -7.21 -3.88 -14.07
CA VAL A 178 -7.33 -2.40 -14.06
C VAL A 178 -7.06 -1.76 -15.42
N GLY A 179 -6.80 -2.56 -16.46
CA GLY A 179 -6.47 -2.06 -17.80
C GLY A 179 -5.17 -1.24 -17.84
N ALA A 180 -4.20 -1.56 -16.97
CA ALA A 180 -2.92 -0.87 -16.96
C ALA A 180 -2.17 -1.12 -18.29
N PRO A 181 -1.56 -0.09 -18.91
CA PRO A 181 -0.77 -0.31 -20.12
C PRO A 181 0.38 -1.28 -19.83
N VAL A 182 0.55 -2.27 -20.70
CA VAL A 182 1.69 -3.19 -20.65
C VAL A 182 2.98 -2.37 -20.75
N GLN A 183 3.81 -2.38 -19.71
CA GLN A 183 5.05 -1.60 -19.60
C GLN A 183 6.32 -2.37 -19.95
#